data_AF-A0A1F8B768-F1
#
_entry.id   AF-A0A1F8B768-F1
#
_cell.length_a   1.000
_cell.length_b   1.000
_cell.length_c   1.000
_cell.angle_alpha   90.00
_cell.angle_beta   90.00
_cell.angle_gamma   90.00
#
_symmetry.space_group_name_H-M   'P 1'
#
loop_
_entity.id
_entity.type
_entity.pdbx_description
1 polymer ?
#
loop_
_entity_poly.entity_id
_entity_poly.type
_entity_poly.pdbx_seq_one_letter_code
_entity_poly.pdbx_strand_id
1 'polypeptide(L)'
;MGILRVKKKDGSEEDFDKGKITAGVIKSGASEEEAEKVVQEVEIWANTVEGGVVSTDEIAAKVVESLLGVNLKASTSFEEYRKTKTSESN
;
A
#
# COMPACT_ATOMS: atom_id res chain seq x y z
N MET A 1 7.20 10.86 16.58
CA MET A 1 6.93 10.05 15.38
C MET A 1 8.11 10.19 14.46
N GLY A 2 8.75 9.09 14.07
CA GLY A 2 9.82 9.10 13.08
C GLY A 2 9.29 9.43 11.69
N ILE A 3 10.15 9.91 10.79
CA ILE A 3 9.79 10.12 9.40
C ILE A 3 9.73 8.74 8.74
N LEU A 4 8.53 8.32 8.30
CA LEU A 4 8.35 7.06 7.57
C LEU A 4 8.63 7.29 6.09
N ARG A 5 9.53 6.49 5.53
CA ARG A 5 10.04 6.62 4.16
C ARG A 5 9.70 5.39 3.34
N VAL A 6 9.45 5.59 2.07
CA VAL A 6 9.18 4.54 1.10
C VAL A 6 10.34 4.42 0.13
N LYS A 7 11.01 3.27 0.13
CA LYS A 7 12.04 2.94 -0.84
C LYS A 7 11.39 2.40 -2.11
N LYS A 8 11.67 3.07 -3.23
CA LYS A 8 11.24 2.68 -4.57
C LYS A 8 12.18 1.63 -5.16
N LYS A 9 11.73 1.02 -6.26
CA LYS A 9 12.50 0.02 -7.02
C LYS A 9 13.81 0.57 -7.59
N ASP A 10 13.87 1.87 -7.90
CA ASP A 10 15.07 2.56 -8.39
C ASP A 10 16.06 2.91 -7.25
N GLY A 11 15.71 2.60 -6.00
CA GLY A 11 16.53 2.90 -4.82
C GLY A 11 16.30 4.30 -4.24
N SER A 12 15.48 5.15 -4.88
CA SER A 12 15.08 6.44 -4.31
C SER A 12 14.12 6.26 -3.14
N GLU A 13 14.13 7.23 -2.23
CA GLU A 13 13.24 7.26 -1.07
C GLU A 13 12.34 8.49 -1.11
N GLU A 14 11.06 8.29 -0.83
CA GLU A 14 10.07 9.36 -0.68
C GLU A 14 9.35 9.26 0.66
N ASP A 15 8.62 10.29 1.04
CA ASP A 15 7.81 10.24 2.25
C ASP A 15 6.62 9.30 2.05
N PHE A 16 6.27 8.57 3.11
CA PHE A 16 5.09 7.74 3.12
C PHE A 16 3.83 8.60 2.97
N ASP A 17 3.15 8.42 1.83
CA ASP A 17 1.95 9.16 1.47
C ASP A 17 0.73 8.25 1.52
N LYS A 18 -0.08 8.47 2.55
CA LYS A 18 -1.36 7.77 2.77
C LYS A 18 -2.31 7.94 1.59
N GLY A 19 -2.31 9.11 0.94
CA GLY A 19 -3.19 9.43 -0.17
C GLY A 19 -2.97 8.50 -1.37
N LYS A 20 -1.73 8.04 -1.60
CA LYS A 20 -1.43 7.05 -2.64
C LYS A 20 -2.07 5.70 -2.35
N ILE A 21 -2.06 5.27 -1.08
CA ILE A 21 -2.70 4.02 -0.66
C ILE A 21 -4.21 4.15 -0.78
N THR A 22 -4.81 5.20 -0.21
CA THR A 22 -6.26 5.45 -0.30
C THR A 22 -6.73 5.43 -1.76
N ALA A 23 -6.05 6.17 -2.64
CA ALA A 23 -6.40 6.22 -4.06
C ALA A 23 -6.28 4.86 -4.76
N GLY A 24 -5.26 4.07 -4.43
CA GLY A 24 -5.09 2.71 -4.98
C GLY A 24 -6.18 1.75 -4.52
N VAL A 25 -6.53 1.81 -3.23
CA VAL A 25 -7.57 0.97 -2.62
C VAL A 25 -8.95 1.31 -3.18
N ILE A 26 -9.31 2.59 -3.27
CA ILE A 26 -10.58 3.04 -3.86
C ILE A 26 -10.68 2.65 -5.35
N LYS A 27 -9.61 2.84 -6.13
CA LYS A 27 -9.57 2.42 -7.55
C LYS A 27 -9.78 0.92 -7.73
N SER A 28 -9.46 0.13 -6.71
CA SER A 28 -9.66 -1.32 -6.71
C SER A 28 -11.08 -1.73 -6.32
N GLY A 29 -11.97 -0.76 -6.06
CA GLY A 29 -13.38 -0.99 -5.78
C GLY A 29 -13.74 -1.10 -4.30
N ALA A 30 -12.83 -0.69 -3.40
CA ALA A 30 -13.17 -0.46 -2.00
C ALA A 30 -13.88 0.89 -1.82
N SER A 31 -14.71 0.99 -0.80
CA SER A 31 -15.30 2.24 -0.33
C SER A 31 -14.29 3.12 0.41
N GLU A 32 -14.62 4.39 0.64
CA GLU A 32 -13.78 5.31 1.41
C GLU A 32 -13.54 4.80 2.84
N GLU A 33 -14.57 4.29 3.52
CA GLU A 33 -14.44 3.74 4.88
C GLU A 33 -13.50 2.53 4.95
N GLU A 34 -13.60 1.63 3.96
CA GLU A 34 -12.69 0.48 3.86
C GLU A 34 -11.26 0.93 3.55
N ALA A 35 -11.10 1.93 2.69
CA ALA A 35 -9.79 2.50 2.37
C ALA A 35 -9.13 3.15 3.59
N GLU A 36 -9.89 3.89 4.40
CA GLU A 36 -9.40 4.47 5.65
C GLU A 36 -8.92 3.40 6.63
N LYS A 37 -9.68 2.30 6.81
CA LYS A 37 -9.28 1.17 7.66
C LYS A 37 -7.96 0.56 7.18
N VAL A 38 -7.85 0.26 5.88
CA VAL A 38 -6.63 -0.30 5.28
C VAL A 38 -5.44 0.64 5.46
N VAL A 39 -5.63 1.94 5.24
CA VAL A 39 -4.55 2.93 5.39
C VAL A 39 -4.07 3.02 6.84
N GLN A 40 -4.99 3.01 7.80
CA GLN A 40 -4.63 3.00 9.23
C GLN A 40 -3.84 1.75 9.60
N GLU A 41 -4.27 0.57 9.15
CA GLU A 41 -3.55 -0.69 9.40
C GLU A 41 -2.14 -0.68 8.79
N VAL A 42 -2.01 -0.21 7.55
CA VAL A 42 -0.71 -0.11 6.88
C VAL A 42 0.19 0.90 7.56
N GLU A 43 -0.34 2.06 7.98
CA GLU A 43 0.44 3.06 8.72
C GLU A 43 0.91 2.52 10.07
N ILE A 44 0.03 1.88 10.84
CA ILE A 44 0.39 1.29 12.14
C ILE A 44 1.50 0.27 11.92
N TRP A 45 1.34 -0.65 10.97
CA TRP A 45 2.36 -1.63 10.62
C TRP A 45 3.68 -0.98 10.20
N ALA A 46 3.64 0.02 9.31
CA ALA A 46 4.85 0.65 8.80
C ALA A 46 5.62 1.40 9.91
N ASN A 47 4.94 1.93 10.92
CA ASN A 47 5.57 2.51 12.12
C ASN A 47 6.26 1.45 13.02
N THR A 48 5.97 0.16 12.86
CA THR A 48 6.67 -0.94 13.57
C THR A 48 7.94 -1.39 12.87
N VAL A 49 8.18 -0.95 11.63
CA VAL A 49 9.35 -1.35 10.85
C VAL A 49 10.59 -0.63 11.36
N GLU A 50 11.59 -1.40 11.77
CA GLU A 50 12.86 -0.89 12.25
C GLU A 50 13.55 -0.05 11.15
N GLY A 51 14.06 1.12 11.52
CA GLY A 51 14.69 2.06 10.59
C GLY A 51 13.71 2.95 9.82
N GLY A 52 12.40 2.73 9.90
CA GLY A 52 11.38 3.62 9.33
C GLY A 52 11.42 3.72 7.80
N VAL A 53 12.00 2.72 7.12
CA VAL A 53 12.03 2.63 5.66
C VAL A 53 11.33 1.35 5.24
N VAL A 54 10.28 1.48 4.43
CA VAL A 54 9.51 0.36 3.85
C VAL A 54 9.60 0.39 2.34
N SER A 55 9.68 -0.76 1.68
CA SER A 55 9.64 -0.79 0.21
C SER A 55 8.23 -0.65 -0.33
N THR A 56 8.11 -0.21 -1.59
CA THR A 56 6.82 -0.17 -2.29
C THR A 56 6.16 -1.56 -2.36
N ASP A 57 6.97 -2.61 -2.52
CA ASP A 57 6.47 -4.00 -2.60
C ASP A 57 5.91 -4.49 -1.25
N GLU A 58 6.58 -4.16 -0.14
CA GLU A 58 6.10 -4.49 1.21
C GLU A 58 4.80 -3.76 1.55
N ILE A 59 4.71 -2.46 1.21
CA ILE A 59 3.45 -1.70 1.37
C ILE A 59 2.33 -2.37 0.58
N ALA A 60 2.58 -2.72 -0.68
CA ALA A 60 1.56 -3.34 -1.52
C ALA A 60 1.13 -4.72 -0.99
N ALA A 61 2.07 -5.52 -0.47
CA ALA A 61 1.76 -6.77 0.18
C ALA A 61 0.88 -6.55 1.43
N LYS A 62 1.21 -5.55 2.26
CA LYS A 62 0.41 -5.22 3.44
C LYS A 62 -0.98 -4.72 3.10
N VAL A 63 -1.12 -3.91 2.05
CA VAL A 63 -2.43 -3.46 1.54
C VAL A 63 -3.30 -4.63 1.11
N VAL A 64 -2.72 -5.60 0.38
CA VAL A 64 -3.44 -6.82 -0.03
C VAL A 64 -3.87 -7.63 1.19
N GLU A 65 -2.98 -7.82 2.17
CA GLU A 65 -3.28 -8.51 3.43
C GLU A 65 -4.44 -7.85 4.19
N SER A 66 -4.40 -6.53 4.38
CA SER A 66 -5.47 -5.76 5.01
C SER A 66 -6.78 -5.86 4.22
N LEU A 67 -6.73 -5.78 2.89
CA LEU A 67 -7.91 -5.92 2.04
C LEU A 67 -8.50 -7.33 2.08
N LEU A 68 -7.72 -8.39 2.29
CA LEU A 68 -8.27 -9.74 2.42
C LEU A 68 -9.21 -9.87 3.63
N GLY A 69 -8.95 -9.12 4.70
CA GLY A 69 -9.79 -9.09 5.91
C GLY A 69 -11.02 -8.19 5.78
N VAL A 70 -11.03 -7.24 4.83
CA VAL A 70 -12.08 -6.21 4.70
C VAL A 70 -12.94 -6.43 3.46
N ASN A 71 -12.31 -6.56 2.29
CA ASN A 71 -12.97 -6.66 0.98
C ASN A 71 -12.15 -7.51 0.00
N LEU A 72 -12.52 -8.79 -0.09
CA LEU A 72 -11.83 -9.78 -0.94
C LEU A 72 -11.79 -9.37 -2.42
N LYS A 73 -12.85 -8.77 -2.94
CA LYS A 73 -12.93 -8.34 -4.35
C LYS A 73 -11.94 -7.21 -4.64
N ALA A 74 -11.85 -6.24 -3.74
CA ALA A 74 -10.90 -5.15 -3.85
C ALA A 74 -9.45 -5.65 -3.71
N SER A 75 -9.21 -6.65 -2.85
CA SER A 75 -7.89 -7.31 -2.72
C SER A 75 -7.41 -7.90 -4.04
N THR A 76 -8.25 -8.73 -4.69
CA THR A 76 -7.93 -9.33 -6.00
C THR A 76 -7.71 -8.27 -7.07
N SER A 77 -8.58 -7.26 -7.14
CA SER A 77 -8.46 -6.17 -8.12
C SER A 77 -7.19 -5.35 -7.93
N PHE A 78 -6.81 -5.08 -6.67
CA PHE A 78 -5.58 -4.37 -6.34
C PHE A 78 -4.33 -5.17 -6.74
N GLU A 79 -4.34 -6.49 -6.49
CA GLU A 79 -3.24 -7.37 -6.86
C GLU A 79 -3.05 -7.46 -8.38
N GLU A 80 -4.15 -7.54 -9.14
CA GLU A 80 -4.13 -7.53 -10.61
C GLU A 80 -3.62 -6.20 -11.16
N TYR A 81 -4.12 -5.07 -10.65
CA TYR A 81 -3.64 -3.73 -11.04
C TYR A 81 -2.14 -3.54 -10.75
N ARG A 82 -1.64 -4.11 -9.65
CA ARG A 82 -0.20 -4.11 -9.37
C ARG A 82 0.59 -4.93 -10.39
N LYS A 83 0.11 -6.12 -10.75
CA LYS A 83 0.78 -7.00 -11.73
C LYS A 83 0.91 -6.32 -13.09
N THR A 84 -0.11 -5.60 -13.54
CA THR A 84 -0.06 -4.87 -14.81
C THR A 84 0.94 -3.71 -14.77
N LYS A 85 0.91 -2.90 -13.70
CA LYS A 85 1.88 -1.80 -13.46
C LYS A 85 3.34 -2.27 -13.40
N THR A 86 3.60 -3.44 -12.81
CA THR A 86 4.97 -3.99 -12.75
C THR A 86 5.44 -4.54 -14.11
N SER A 87 4.52 -4.91 -15.02
CA SER A 87 4.85 -5.44 -16.34
C SER A 87 5.11 -4.40 -17.44
N GLU A 88 4.71 -3.14 -17.23
CA GLU A 88 4.93 -2.03 -18.19
C GLU A 88 6.24 -1.25 -17.93
N SER A 89 7.08 -1.72 -17.02
CA SER A 89 8.43 -1.16 -16.80
C SER A 89 9.48 -2.16 -17.25
N ASN A 90 9.58 -2.36 -18.57
CA ASN A 90 10.68 -3.08 -19.22
C ASN A 90 11.16 -2.33 -20.45
#